data_AF-A0AAV6IGZ1-F1
#
_entry.id   AF-A0AAV6IGZ1-F1
#
_cell.length_a   1.000
_cell.length_b   1.000
_cell.length_c   1.000
_cell.angle_alpha   90.00
_cell.angle_beta   90.00
_cell.angle_gamma   90.00
#
_symmetry.space_group_name_H-M   'P 1'
#
loop_
_entity.id
_entity.type
_entity.pdbx_description
1 polymer ?
#
loop_
_entity_poly.entity_id
_entity_poly.type
_entity_poly.pdbx_seq_one_letter_code
_entity_poly.pdbx_strand_id
1 'polypeptide(L)'
;MTGFSAAAAGFGVFMFRRRSGTESRLWLEAKVGRKEMLEKEKMEFSLVIYASAESFPITPLEVVVREYDEERDKAGVEELERRCEIGQRGKPSMAPTSWETLSAGSCSGVASIQCMNFMLMHKEDWPIDTKPSIAELVNEMQKKLPDDCHVQEFEPNSRVPKDGGFRGFNPPAAFKYMQKFGVCLDRYHPYKGRMTKRKVPARSPRIRIGGYTVLKGNGRKAKIKPIIRKHPIVGEFSAYKNFSNHVDGIYRGYKDESEKKTKCGHSVLVFGYGGEGKDSYLDVQNTWKPEEWGKDGIGKISDNLFHRFSFLDAKSISLEQPGASDKAGIVEALDKLVKEFVTASSEEKKTVYNRMKEEVEKLKGSASRYGKIYLKAARRCMIKGADYATNKIQLLEHKLKKSTISAAKADYLTLKKNILSTFVP
;
A
#
# COMPACT_ATOMS: atom_id res chain seq x y z
N MET A 1 -59.28 -16.25 10.14
CA MET A 1 -58.69 -14.94 10.47
C MET A 1 -58.43 -14.97 11.96
N THR A 2 -57.20 -15.06 12.45
CA THR A 2 -56.16 -14.02 12.42
C THR A 2 -54.78 -14.69 12.53
N GLY A 3 -53.87 -14.38 11.60
CA GLY A 3 -52.47 -14.77 11.68
C GLY A 3 -51.67 -13.66 12.37
N PHE A 4 -50.96 -14.01 13.44
CA PHE A 4 -50.02 -13.12 14.12
C PHE A 4 -48.76 -12.95 13.26
N SER A 5 -48.49 -11.71 12.85
CA SER A 5 -47.24 -11.29 12.22
C SER A 5 -46.10 -11.35 13.23
N ALA A 6 -45.08 -12.18 12.96
CA ALA A 6 -43.84 -12.18 13.72
C ALA A 6 -43.10 -10.84 13.51
N ALA A 7 -42.77 -10.17 14.63
CA ALA A 7 -42.05 -8.91 14.64
C ALA A 7 -40.58 -9.10 14.20
N ALA A 8 -40.07 -8.18 13.38
CA ALA A 8 -38.72 -8.24 12.83
C ALA A 8 -37.66 -7.93 13.91
N ALA A 9 -36.89 -8.96 14.31
CA ALA A 9 -35.58 -8.77 14.92
C ALA A 9 -34.57 -8.41 13.81
N GLY A 10 -33.73 -7.40 14.02
CA GLY A 10 -32.67 -7.03 13.08
C GLY A 10 -31.41 -7.86 13.32
N PHE A 11 -30.82 -8.41 12.26
CA PHE A 11 -29.58 -9.19 12.32
C PHE A 11 -28.45 -8.45 11.56
N GLY A 12 -27.22 -8.55 12.06
CA GLY A 12 -26.03 -8.02 11.39
C GLY A 12 -24.97 -9.10 11.22
N VAL A 13 -24.49 -9.32 9.99
CA VAL A 13 -23.47 -10.33 9.68
C VAL A 13 -22.11 -9.66 9.47
N PHE A 14 -21.06 -10.19 10.09
CA PHE A 14 -19.69 -9.67 9.94
C PHE A 14 -18.71 -10.80 9.62
N MET A 15 -17.97 -10.66 8.52
CA MET A 15 -16.92 -11.61 8.13
C MET A 15 -15.55 -11.12 8.62
N PHE A 16 -14.83 -11.94 9.39
CA PHE A 16 -13.47 -11.63 9.86
C PHE A 16 -12.45 -12.67 9.36
N ARG A 17 -11.30 -12.20 8.86
CA ARG A 17 -10.16 -13.06 8.54
C ARG A 17 -9.21 -13.12 9.74
N ARG A 18 -8.99 -14.31 10.32
CA ARG A 18 -8.03 -14.49 11.44
C ARG A 18 -6.58 -14.38 10.94
N ARG A 19 -5.69 -13.88 11.82
CA ARG A 19 -4.26 -13.69 11.57
C ARG A 19 -3.49 -14.99 11.24
N SER A 20 -4.10 -16.16 11.47
CA SER A 20 -3.53 -17.50 11.24
C SER A 20 -3.84 -18.10 9.86
N GLY A 21 -4.51 -17.37 8.96
CA GLY A 21 -4.71 -17.81 7.57
C GLY A 21 -5.84 -18.82 7.35
N THR A 22 -6.58 -19.21 8.38
CA THR A 22 -7.84 -19.95 8.24
C THR A 22 -9.01 -18.98 8.26
N GLU A 23 -9.87 -19.05 7.24
CA GLU A 23 -11.13 -18.31 7.24
C GLU A 23 -12.01 -18.78 8.41
N SER A 24 -12.66 -17.85 9.11
CA SER A 24 -13.66 -18.18 10.12
C SER A 24 -14.83 -17.23 9.95
N ARG A 25 -16.00 -17.75 9.58
CA ARG A 25 -17.23 -16.97 9.44
C ARG A 25 -17.91 -16.92 10.82
N LEU A 26 -18.11 -15.71 11.36
CA LEU A 26 -18.74 -15.50 12.65
C LEU A 26 -20.10 -14.81 12.48
N TRP A 27 -21.12 -15.35 13.14
CA TRP A 27 -22.47 -14.80 13.18
C TRP A 27 -22.63 -13.98 14.46
N LEU A 28 -23.15 -12.75 14.36
CA LEU A 28 -23.43 -11.88 15.51
C LEU A 28 -24.93 -11.67 15.64
N GLU A 29 -25.49 -12.13 16.76
CA GLU A 29 -26.92 -11.99 17.06
C GLU A 29 -27.11 -11.09 18.28
N ALA A 30 -27.95 -10.05 18.15
CA ALA A 30 -28.34 -9.18 19.25
C ALA A 30 -29.71 -9.64 19.78
N LYS A 31 -29.79 -9.96 21.07
CA LYS A 31 -31.03 -10.38 21.73
C LYS A 31 -31.74 -9.16 22.35
N VAL A 32 -32.82 -8.67 21.74
CA VAL A 32 -33.57 -7.51 22.24
C VAL A 32 -34.74 -7.99 23.12
N GLY A 33 -34.88 -7.42 24.31
CA GLY A 33 -35.95 -7.73 25.25
C GLY A 33 -37.30 -7.14 24.83
N ARG A 34 -38.39 -7.89 25.03
CA ARG A 34 -39.77 -7.57 24.61
C ARG A 34 -40.31 -6.18 25.02
N LYS A 35 -39.72 -5.50 26.00
CA LYS A 35 -40.20 -4.20 26.50
C LYS A 35 -39.68 -2.98 25.73
N GLU A 36 -38.56 -3.08 25.01
CA GLU A 36 -37.96 -1.92 24.33
C GLU A 36 -38.56 -1.64 22.94
N MET A 37 -39.38 -2.56 22.40
CA MET A 37 -39.96 -2.46 21.06
C MET A 37 -41.21 -1.55 20.97
N LEU A 38 -41.84 -1.22 22.09
CA LEU A 38 -43.16 -0.58 22.11
C LEU A 38 -43.16 0.96 22.11
N GLU A 39 -42.01 1.62 22.29
CA GLU A 39 -41.99 3.09 22.44
C GLU A 39 -41.16 3.91 21.45
N LYS A 40 -40.43 3.34 20.49
CA LYS A 40 -39.82 4.14 19.41
C LYS A 40 -39.80 3.40 18.07
N GLU A 41 -40.56 3.92 17.11
CA GLU A 41 -40.39 3.62 15.69
C GLU A 41 -38.94 3.94 15.26
N LYS A 42 -38.35 3.00 14.50
CA LYS A 42 -36.96 3.02 13.98
C LYS A 42 -35.88 3.09 15.06
N MET A 43 -35.56 1.93 15.65
CA MET A 43 -34.21 1.72 16.15
C MET A 43 -33.22 1.65 14.97
N GLU A 44 -32.57 2.77 14.66
CA GLU A 44 -31.28 2.77 13.97
C GLU A 44 -30.25 2.17 14.93
N PHE A 45 -29.80 0.95 14.68
CA PHE A 45 -28.71 0.36 15.46
C PHE A 45 -27.38 0.97 15.01
N SER A 46 -26.61 1.47 15.98
CA SER A 46 -25.23 1.89 15.83
C SER A 46 -24.34 0.79 16.41
N LEU A 47 -23.45 0.21 15.62
CA LEU A 47 -22.40 -0.67 16.15
C LEU A 47 -21.03 0.00 15.96
N VAL A 48 -20.35 0.24 17.07
CA VAL A 48 -18.96 0.69 17.15
C VAL A 48 -18.13 -0.51 17.59
N ILE A 49 -17.13 -0.91 16.79
CA ILE A 49 -16.20 -1.97 17.19
C ILE A 49 -14.85 -1.35 17.53
N TYR A 50 -14.56 -1.25 18.83
CA TYR A 50 -13.21 -1.05 19.37
C TYR A 50 -12.55 -2.41 19.57
N ALA A 51 -11.32 -2.56 19.07
CA ALA A 51 -10.44 -3.65 19.47
C ALA A 51 -9.24 -3.06 20.23
N SER A 52 -9.34 -3.02 21.56
CA SER A 52 -8.20 -2.83 22.44
C SER A 52 -8.40 -3.70 23.67
N ALA A 53 -7.34 -4.42 24.07
CA ALA A 53 -7.33 -5.13 25.33
C ALA A 53 -7.42 -4.12 26.50
N GLU A 54 -8.15 -4.55 27.53
CA GLU A 54 -8.25 -3.99 28.89
C GLU A 54 -9.32 -2.92 29.18
N SER A 55 -10.47 -3.47 29.58
CA SER A 55 -11.38 -3.12 30.70
C SER A 55 -11.78 -1.67 30.96
N PHE A 56 -13.05 -1.33 30.72
CA PHE A 56 -13.95 -0.57 31.64
C PHE A 56 -15.44 -0.78 31.23
N PRO A 57 -16.42 -0.60 32.13
CA PRO A 57 -17.73 -1.20 32.01
C PRO A 57 -18.71 -0.34 31.22
N ILE A 58 -19.35 -0.93 30.22
CA ILE A 58 -20.59 -0.44 29.60
C ILE A 58 -21.60 -1.59 29.73
N THR A 59 -22.84 -1.28 30.10
CA THR A 59 -23.93 -2.26 30.20
C THR A 59 -24.02 -3.12 28.93
N PRO A 60 -23.88 -4.45 29.01
CA PRO A 60 -23.67 -5.26 27.82
C PRO A 60 -24.99 -5.49 27.07
N LEU A 61 -25.03 -5.09 25.79
CA LEU A 61 -25.82 -5.86 24.83
C LEU A 61 -25.24 -7.28 24.81
N GLU A 62 -26.06 -8.29 25.10
CA GLU A 62 -25.65 -9.67 25.02
C GLU A 62 -25.49 -10.05 23.54
N VAL A 63 -24.27 -9.94 23.03
CA VAL A 63 -23.92 -10.29 21.66
C VAL A 63 -23.47 -11.74 21.64
N VAL A 64 -24.22 -12.59 20.95
CA VAL A 64 -23.87 -14.00 20.80
C VAL A 64 -23.07 -14.17 19.52
N VAL A 65 -21.83 -14.66 19.65
CA VAL A 65 -20.98 -15.03 18.53
C VAL A 65 -21.06 -16.54 18.32
N ARG A 66 -21.49 -17.00 17.13
CA ARG A 66 -21.49 -18.42 16.78
C ARG A 66 -20.93 -18.68 15.39
N GLU A 67 -20.56 -19.92 15.11
CA GLU A 67 -20.15 -20.34 13.77
C GLU A 67 -21.30 -20.19 12.76
N TYR A 68 -20.92 -19.81 11.54
CA TYR A 68 -21.81 -19.67 10.41
C TYR A 68 -22.35 -21.04 9.97
N ASP A 69 -23.67 -21.13 9.85
CA ASP A 69 -24.38 -22.30 9.36
C ASP A 69 -24.98 -21.95 8.00
N GLU A 70 -24.50 -22.60 6.93
CA GLU A 70 -24.90 -22.23 5.57
C GLU A 70 -26.39 -22.47 5.28
N GLU A 71 -26.99 -23.52 5.83
CA GLU A 71 -28.41 -23.82 5.58
C GLU A 71 -29.33 -22.80 6.26
N ARG A 72 -28.98 -22.36 7.47
CA ARG A 72 -29.77 -21.38 8.23
C ARG A 72 -29.50 -19.93 7.86
N ASP A 73 -28.24 -19.57 7.62
CA ASP A 73 -27.81 -18.18 7.65
C ASP A 73 -27.71 -17.57 6.24
N LYS A 74 -27.64 -18.40 5.17
CA LYS A 74 -27.46 -17.95 3.78
C LYS A 74 -28.54 -17.00 3.28
N ALA A 75 -29.82 -17.31 3.49
CA ALA A 75 -30.91 -16.43 3.05
C ALA A 75 -30.87 -15.06 3.77
N GLY A 76 -30.45 -15.06 5.05
CA GLY A 76 -30.24 -13.83 5.81
C GLY A 76 -29.07 -13.01 5.27
N VAL A 77 -27.97 -13.67 4.88
CA VAL A 77 -26.82 -13.04 4.21
C VAL A 77 -27.23 -12.45 2.86
N GLU A 78 -27.90 -13.21 2.00
CA GLU A 78 -28.30 -12.76 0.67
C GLU A 78 -29.32 -11.60 0.74
N GLU A 79 -30.29 -11.64 1.67
CA GLU A 79 -31.21 -10.51 1.88
C GLU A 79 -30.50 -9.30 2.49
N LEU A 80 -29.53 -9.52 3.39
CA LEU A 80 -28.69 -8.44 3.92
C LEU A 80 -27.86 -7.85 2.78
N GLU A 81 -27.21 -8.64 1.92
CA GLU A 81 -26.45 -8.21 0.73
C GLU A 81 -27.33 -7.54 -0.33
N ARG A 82 -28.61 -7.89 -0.41
CA ARG A 82 -29.60 -7.24 -1.29
C ARG A 82 -30.09 -5.91 -0.73
N ARG A 83 -30.28 -5.79 0.59
CA ARG A 83 -30.69 -4.56 1.29
C ARG A 83 -29.52 -3.59 1.50
N CYS A 84 -28.36 -4.12 1.83
CA CYS A 84 -27.13 -4.16 1.04
C CYS A 84 -26.79 -3.15 -0.08
N GLU A 85 -27.54 -2.08 -0.39
CA GLU A 85 -26.98 -1.03 -1.25
C GLU A 85 -25.75 -0.41 -0.57
N ILE A 86 -24.55 -0.73 -1.06
CA ILE A 86 -23.29 -0.24 -0.52
C ILE A 86 -23.25 1.29 -0.75
N GLY A 87 -23.07 2.06 0.33
CA GLY A 87 -22.78 3.50 0.26
C GLY A 87 -23.89 4.46 0.66
N GLN A 88 -24.91 4.06 1.44
CA GLN A 88 -25.66 5.01 2.29
C GLN A 88 -26.04 4.37 3.63
N ARG A 89 -26.15 5.23 4.66
CA ARG A 89 -26.16 5.00 6.12
C ARG A 89 -26.42 3.57 6.60
N GLY A 90 -25.49 3.06 7.41
CA GLY A 90 -25.64 1.83 8.20
C GLY A 90 -24.73 0.66 7.83
N LYS A 91 -23.64 0.87 7.08
CA LYS A 91 -22.77 -0.22 6.61
C LYS A 91 -21.29 0.06 6.82
N PRO A 92 -20.47 -0.98 7.06
CA PRO A 92 -19.07 -0.85 7.43
C PRO A 92 -18.32 -0.15 6.30
N SER A 93 -18.13 1.15 6.45
CA SER A 93 -17.03 1.81 5.80
C SER A 93 -15.78 1.16 6.34
N MET A 94 -15.04 0.47 5.48
CA MET A 94 -13.76 -0.13 5.81
C MET A 94 -12.78 1.01 6.11
N ALA A 95 -12.84 1.54 7.32
CA ALA A 95 -11.95 2.59 7.78
C ALA A 95 -10.55 1.98 7.92
N PRO A 96 -9.52 2.54 7.26
CA PRO A 96 -8.17 2.08 7.47
C PRO A 96 -7.74 2.32 8.92
N THR A 97 -7.32 1.25 9.59
CA THR A 97 -6.92 1.28 11.01
C THR A 97 -5.52 1.85 11.25
N SER A 98 -4.81 2.27 10.20
CA SER A 98 -3.45 2.83 10.29
C SER A 98 -3.45 4.36 10.22
N TRP A 99 -3.15 5.01 11.35
CA TRP A 99 -2.96 6.46 11.46
C TRP A 99 -1.47 6.81 11.50
N GLU A 100 -1.09 7.93 10.89
CA GLU A 100 0.29 8.42 10.87
C GLU A 100 0.35 9.94 11.04
N THR A 101 1.30 10.42 11.86
CA THR A 101 1.45 11.86 12.18
C THR A 101 2.11 12.64 11.04
N LEU A 102 1.42 13.67 10.53
CA LEU A 102 1.91 14.54 9.46
C LEU A 102 3.08 15.45 9.86
N SER A 103 3.93 15.78 8.89
CA SER A 103 4.60 17.08 8.82
C SER A 103 4.26 17.81 7.51
N ALA A 104 4.28 19.14 7.54
CA ALA A 104 3.85 20.00 6.44
C ALA A 104 4.37 19.49 5.08
N GLY A 105 3.46 19.37 4.10
CA GLY A 105 3.77 18.94 2.73
C GLY A 105 3.68 17.43 2.45
N SER A 106 3.31 16.58 3.42
CA SER A 106 3.29 15.11 3.22
C SER A 106 1.91 14.48 2.97
N CYS A 107 0.81 15.24 3.00
CA CYS A 107 -0.56 14.71 3.00
C CYS A 107 -0.86 13.82 1.79
N SER A 108 -0.44 14.23 0.58
CA SER A 108 -0.59 13.43 -0.63
C SER A 108 0.17 12.11 -0.56
N GLY A 109 1.36 12.10 0.05
CA GLY A 109 2.14 10.88 0.25
C GLY A 109 1.48 9.92 1.23
N VAL A 110 1.03 10.45 2.37
CA VAL A 110 0.34 9.66 3.41
C VAL A 110 -0.94 9.03 2.84
N ALA A 111 -1.83 9.83 2.26
CA ALA A 111 -3.09 9.34 1.71
C ALA A 111 -2.89 8.31 0.59
N SER A 112 -1.89 8.50 -0.28
CA SER A 112 -1.60 7.57 -1.38
C SER A 112 -1.08 6.22 -0.87
N ILE A 113 -0.24 6.22 0.16
CA ILE A 113 0.30 5.00 0.74
C ILE A 113 -0.77 4.29 1.58
N GLN A 114 -1.61 5.02 2.31
CA GLN A 114 -2.77 4.45 3.01
C GLN A 114 -3.74 3.77 2.03
N CYS A 115 -4.03 4.44 0.90
CA CYS A 115 -4.80 3.86 -0.19
C CYS A 115 -4.19 2.54 -0.68
N MET A 116 -2.88 2.53 -0.94
CA MET A 116 -2.18 1.31 -1.37
C MET A 116 -2.21 0.22 -0.30
N ASN A 117 -1.88 0.55 0.95
CA ASN A 117 -1.84 -0.40 2.06
C ASN A 117 -3.18 -1.08 2.25
N PHE A 118 -4.27 -0.32 2.14
CA PHE A 118 -5.62 -0.88 2.18
C PHE A 118 -5.85 -1.93 1.09
N MET A 119 -5.46 -1.64 -0.16
CA MET A 119 -5.59 -2.60 -1.27
C MET A 119 -4.82 -3.89 -1.00
N LEU A 120 -3.63 -3.77 -0.42
CA LEU A 120 -2.75 -4.90 -0.12
C LEU A 120 -3.33 -5.80 0.96
N MET A 121 -3.94 -5.22 2.01
CA MET A 121 -4.55 -5.99 3.10
C MET A 121 -5.74 -6.87 2.64
N HIS A 122 -6.36 -6.53 1.50
CA HIS A 122 -7.53 -7.23 0.97
C HIS A 122 -7.22 -8.12 -0.24
N LYS A 123 -5.94 -8.30 -0.58
CA LYS A 123 -5.51 -9.20 -1.66
C LYS A 123 -5.25 -10.59 -1.08
N GLU A 124 -5.96 -11.60 -1.59
CA GLU A 124 -6.02 -12.97 -1.04
C GLU A 124 -4.65 -13.58 -0.77
N ASP A 125 -3.71 -13.43 -1.72
CA ASP A 125 -2.36 -14.01 -1.70
C ASP A 125 -1.24 -13.02 -1.32
N TRP A 126 -1.57 -11.91 -0.66
CA TRP A 126 -0.57 -10.91 -0.33
C TRP A 126 0.09 -11.17 1.05
N PRO A 127 1.42 -11.04 1.18
CA PRO A 127 2.09 -11.39 2.44
C PRO A 127 1.66 -10.48 3.60
N ILE A 128 1.27 -11.11 4.70
CA ILE A 128 0.94 -10.49 5.98
C ILE A 128 2.24 -9.85 6.51
N ASP A 129 2.25 -8.54 6.81
CA ASP A 129 3.43 -7.70 7.15
C ASP A 129 4.24 -7.12 5.97
N THR A 130 3.55 -6.52 5.02
CA THR A 130 4.16 -5.78 3.88
C THR A 130 3.64 -4.35 3.79
N LYS A 131 3.56 -3.66 4.93
CA LYS A 131 3.16 -2.25 4.97
C LYS A 131 4.13 -1.40 4.13
N PRO A 132 3.66 -0.59 3.17
CA PRO A 132 4.51 0.31 2.39
C PRO A 132 5.00 1.53 3.19
N SER A 133 6.22 1.98 2.91
CA SER A 133 6.87 3.11 3.59
C SER A 133 6.37 4.46 3.08
N ILE A 134 5.69 5.21 3.96
CA ILE A 134 5.37 6.63 3.72
C ILE A 134 6.66 7.45 3.64
N ALA A 135 7.58 7.23 4.58
CA ALA A 135 8.81 7.99 4.68
C ALA A 135 9.66 7.96 3.42
N GLU A 136 9.69 6.84 2.69
CA GLU A 136 10.50 6.77 1.50
C GLU A 136 9.89 7.67 0.44
N LEU A 137 8.59 7.50 0.19
CA LEU A 137 7.88 8.28 -0.81
C LEU A 137 8.13 9.76 -0.54
N VAL A 138 7.79 10.26 0.65
CA VAL A 138 7.87 11.70 0.92
C VAL A 138 9.32 12.23 0.94
N ASN A 139 10.31 11.43 1.34
CA ASN A 139 11.72 11.85 1.33
C ASN A 139 12.35 11.87 -0.07
N GLU A 140 12.02 10.87 -0.89
CA GLU A 140 12.69 10.63 -2.17
C GLU A 140 11.96 11.29 -3.34
N MET A 141 10.68 11.64 -3.19
CA MET A 141 9.91 12.38 -4.18
C MET A 141 10.64 13.64 -4.66
N GLN A 142 11.06 14.50 -3.73
CA GLN A 142 11.75 15.75 -4.04
C GLN A 142 13.14 15.56 -4.71
N LYS A 143 13.71 14.35 -4.65
CA LYS A 143 14.99 14.01 -5.29
C LYS A 143 14.80 13.38 -6.65
N LYS A 144 13.83 12.45 -6.78
CA LYS A 144 13.64 11.65 -7.98
C LYS A 144 12.66 12.28 -8.98
N LEU A 145 11.74 13.10 -8.50
CA LEU A 145 10.72 13.82 -9.28
C LEU A 145 10.62 15.27 -8.79
N PRO A 146 11.70 16.06 -8.86
CA PRO A 146 11.72 17.42 -8.32
C PRO A 146 10.68 18.36 -8.98
N ASP A 147 10.42 18.18 -10.27
CA ASP A 147 9.45 18.99 -11.03
C ASP A 147 8.00 18.68 -10.68
N ASP A 148 7.74 17.50 -10.10
CA ASP A 148 6.41 17.11 -9.61
C ASP A 148 6.18 17.56 -8.15
N CYS A 149 7.14 18.24 -7.53
CA CYS A 149 7.04 18.80 -6.18
C CYS A 149 6.77 20.31 -6.21
N HIS A 150 5.72 20.74 -5.52
CA HIS A 150 5.38 22.14 -5.29
C HIS A 150 6.17 22.69 -4.09
N VAL A 151 6.73 23.90 -4.25
CA VAL A 151 7.10 24.73 -3.10
C VAL A 151 5.77 25.17 -2.49
N GLN A 152 5.54 24.90 -1.21
CA GLN A 152 4.37 25.46 -0.53
C GLN A 152 4.47 26.99 -0.67
N GLU A 153 3.51 27.61 -1.38
CA GLU A 153 3.39 29.06 -1.59
C GLU A 153 3.06 29.81 -0.28
N PHE A 154 3.55 29.34 0.87
CA PHE A 154 3.18 29.94 2.15
C PHE A 154 3.91 31.25 2.42
N GLU A 155 5.06 31.54 1.81
CA GLU A 155 5.64 32.89 1.84
C GLU A 155 6.49 33.18 0.60
N PRO A 156 6.51 34.42 0.07
CA PRO A 156 7.27 34.80 -1.13
C PRO A 156 8.80 34.55 -1.03
N ASN A 157 9.31 34.20 0.15
CA ASN A 157 10.73 33.93 0.41
C ASN A 157 11.04 32.60 1.12
N SER A 158 10.08 31.67 1.31
CA SER A 158 10.39 30.38 1.94
C SER A 158 10.92 29.36 0.91
N ARG A 159 12.18 29.55 0.50
CA ARG A 159 12.93 28.52 -0.23
C ARG A 159 13.12 27.32 0.70
N VAL A 160 12.41 26.24 0.43
CA VAL A 160 12.54 24.94 1.11
C VAL A 160 12.00 25.01 2.55
N PRO A 161 11.23 24.01 3.02
CA PRO A 161 10.98 23.89 4.45
C PRO A 161 12.33 23.92 5.19
N LYS A 162 12.48 24.74 6.26
CA LYS A 162 13.69 24.76 7.10
C LYS A 162 14.17 23.33 7.33
N ASP A 163 15.47 23.09 7.22
CA ASP A 163 16.16 21.79 7.23
C ASP A 163 15.38 20.66 7.94
N GLY A 164 14.50 19.96 7.20
CA GLY A 164 13.73 18.83 7.74
C GLY A 164 12.26 18.68 7.33
N GLY A 165 11.63 19.64 6.65
CA GLY A 165 10.24 19.53 6.17
C GLY A 165 10.11 19.02 4.72
N PHE A 166 8.91 18.55 4.35
CA PHE A 166 8.66 17.94 3.03
C PHE A 166 8.27 18.98 1.98
N ARG A 167 8.77 18.84 0.73
CA ARG A 167 8.15 19.54 -0.41
C ARG A 167 6.81 18.88 -0.74
N GLY A 168 5.77 19.70 -0.90
CA GLY A 168 4.44 19.22 -1.27
C GLY A 168 4.42 18.62 -2.67
N PHE A 169 3.50 17.71 -2.94
CA PHE A 169 3.21 17.18 -4.27
C PHE A 169 1.75 16.72 -4.31
N ASN A 170 1.19 16.52 -5.49
CA ASN A 170 -0.20 16.03 -5.65
C ASN A 170 -0.27 14.48 -5.69
N PRO A 171 -1.45 13.87 -5.47
CA PRO A 171 -1.58 12.41 -5.48
C PRO A 171 -1.13 11.71 -6.78
N PRO A 172 -1.36 12.24 -7.99
CA PRO A 172 -0.81 11.65 -9.22
C PRO A 172 0.72 11.55 -9.22
N ALA A 173 1.43 12.56 -8.67
CA ALA A 173 2.87 12.50 -8.53
C ALA A 173 3.32 11.36 -7.59
N ALA A 174 2.56 11.13 -6.51
CA ALA A 174 2.78 10.01 -5.59
C ALA A 174 2.66 8.66 -6.31
N PHE A 175 1.58 8.47 -7.08
CA PHE A 175 1.36 7.24 -7.83
C PHE A 175 2.36 7.07 -8.98
N LYS A 176 2.74 8.15 -9.67
CA LYS A 176 3.83 8.15 -10.66
C LYS A 176 5.14 7.65 -10.04
N TYR A 177 5.47 8.06 -8.82
CA TYR A 177 6.64 7.53 -8.10
C TYR A 177 6.50 6.04 -7.78
N MET A 178 5.35 5.63 -7.23
CA MET A 178 5.10 4.21 -6.92
C MET A 178 5.18 3.35 -8.18
N GLN A 179 4.74 3.85 -9.33
CA GLN A 179 4.83 3.14 -10.61
C GLN A 179 6.28 3.08 -11.12
N LYS A 180 7.01 4.20 -11.10
CA LYS A 180 8.36 4.30 -11.67
C LYS A 180 9.44 3.71 -10.78
N PHE A 181 9.30 3.78 -9.47
CA PHE A 181 10.33 3.37 -8.51
C PHE A 181 9.86 2.30 -7.53
N GLY A 182 8.56 2.16 -7.28
CA GLY A 182 8.04 1.44 -6.12
C GLY A 182 8.35 2.15 -4.80
N VAL A 183 7.98 1.54 -3.68
CA VAL A 183 8.35 1.96 -2.30
C VAL A 183 8.79 0.76 -1.48
N CYS A 184 9.70 0.93 -0.53
CA CYS A 184 10.08 -0.14 0.37
C CYS A 184 9.00 -0.45 1.41
N LEU A 185 9.18 -1.52 2.16
CA LEU A 185 8.36 -1.77 3.33
C LEU A 185 8.71 -0.79 4.46
N ASP A 186 7.71 -0.37 5.22
CA ASP A 186 7.79 0.60 6.31
C ASP A 186 8.87 0.21 7.34
N ARG A 187 9.01 -1.09 7.65
CA ARG A 187 10.06 -1.61 8.56
C ARG A 187 11.49 -1.27 8.12
N TYR A 188 11.75 -1.08 6.82
CA TYR A 188 13.07 -0.70 6.32
C TYR A 188 13.31 0.80 6.39
N HIS A 189 12.24 1.59 6.35
CA HIS A 189 12.30 3.05 6.38
C HIS A 189 11.03 3.64 7.03
N PRO A 190 10.96 3.65 8.38
CA PRO A 190 9.74 4.00 9.09
C PRO A 190 9.39 5.49 9.02
N TYR A 191 8.11 5.80 8.93
CA TYR A 191 7.62 7.17 9.02
C TYR A 191 7.61 7.73 10.44
N LYS A 192 8.16 8.93 10.59
CA LYS A 192 8.32 9.63 11.87
C LYS A 192 7.79 11.07 11.83
N GLY A 193 6.96 11.38 10.83
CA GLY A 193 6.43 12.74 10.64
C GLY A 193 7.50 13.79 10.36
N ARG A 194 8.70 13.44 9.87
CA ARG A 194 9.74 14.40 9.48
C ARG A 194 10.70 13.78 8.47
N MET A 195 11.41 14.61 7.70
CA MET A 195 12.46 14.11 6.83
C MET A 195 13.51 13.38 7.65
N THR A 196 14.06 12.31 7.07
CA THR A 196 15.17 11.57 7.66
C THR A 196 16.34 11.49 6.69
N LYS A 197 17.55 11.64 7.22
CA LYS A 197 18.81 11.43 6.48
C LYS A 197 19.13 9.94 6.28
N ARG A 198 18.40 9.04 6.95
CA ARG A 198 18.55 7.60 6.80
C ARG A 198 18.30 7.22 5.34
N LYS A 199 19.23 6.49 4.75
CA LYS A 199 19.05 5.95 3.40
C LYS A 199 18.19 4.70 3.48
N VAL A 200 17.30 4.54 2.50
CA VAL A 200 16.60 3.28 2.29
C VAL A 200 17.65 2.19 2.03
N PRO A 201 17.59 1.05 2.73
CA PRO A 201 18.50 -0.06 2.46
C PRO A 201 18.42 -0.46 0.98
N ALA A 202 19.57 -0.56 0.30
CA ALA A 202 19.65 -0.84 -1.14
C ALA A 202 18.94 -2.13 -1.56
N ARG A 203 18.81 -3.07 -0.63
CA ARG A 203 18.11 -4.35 -0.79
C ARG A 203 16.78 -4.40 -0.03
N SER A 204 15.96 -3.35 -0.14
CA SER A 204 14.60 -3.40 0.39
C SER A 204 13.64 -3.91 -0.70
N PRO A 205 12.75 -4.89 -0.41
CA PRO A 205 11.67 -5.25 -1.32
C PRO A 205 10.88 -4.01 -1.72
N ARG A 206 10.44 -3.95 -2.99
CA ARG A 206 9.70 -2.81 -3.55
C ARG A 206 8.26 -3.22 -3.79
N ILE A 207 7.32 -2.43 -3.28
CA ILE A 207 5.93 -2.50 -3.69
C ILE A 207 5.78 -1.52 -4.85
N ARG A 208 5.39 -2.03 -6.02
CA ARG A 208 5.19 -1.23 -7.23
C ARG A 208 3.75 -1.36 -7.70
N ILE A 209 3.22 -0.29 -8.27
CA ILE A 209 1.93 -0.29 -8.95
C ILE A 209 2.15 -0.34 -10.47
N GLY A 210 1.33 -1.06 -11.19
CA GLY A 210 1.38 -1.11 -12.66
C GLY A 210 0.58 0.02 -13.30
N GLY A 211 -0.46 0.53 -12.61
CA GLY A 211 -1.26 1.65 -13.10
C GLY A 211 -2.06 2.37 -12.00
N TYR A 212 -2.46 3.60 -12.33
CA TYR A 212 -3.37 4.41 -11.53
C TYR A 212 -4.26 5.25 -12.45
N THR A 213 -5.44 5.62 -11.95
CA THR A 213 -6.39 6.47 -12.67
C THR A 213 -6.51 7.82 -11.97
N VAL A 214 -6.65 8.88 -12.75
CA VAL A 214 -6.87 10.25 -12.26
C VAL A 214 -8.18 10.78 -12.83
N LEU A 215 -9.07 11.23 -11.95
CA LEU A 215 -10.32 11.89 -12.33
C LEU A 215 -10.23 13.38 -12.02
N LYS A 216 -10.44 14.21 -13.05
CA LYS A 216 -10.48 15.70 -13.00
C LYS A 216 -11.69 16.21 -13.77
N GLY A 217 -12.00 17.50 -13.60
CA GLY A 217 -12.99 18.20 -14.42
C GLY A 217 -14.44 17.88 -14.05
N ASN A 218 -15.38 18.36 -14.86
CA ASN A 218 -16.82 18.22 -14.60
C ASN A 218 -17.27 16.76 -14.84
N GLY A 219 -18.16 16.25 -13.98
CA GLY A 219 -18.64 14.85 -14.05
C GLY A 219 -17.85 13.82 -13.22
N ARG A 220 -16.78 14.23 -12.53
CA ARG A 220 -15.97 13.34 -11.65
C ARG A 220 -16.81 12.62 -10.57
N LYS A 221 -17.82 13.31 -10.03
CA LYS A 221 -18.67 12.84 -8.92
C LYS A 221 -19.48 11.58 -9.24
N ALA A 222 -19.98 11.48 -10.47
CA ALA A 222 -20.75 10.31 -10.90
C ALA A 222 -19.87 9.06 -11.02
N LYS A 223 -18.58 9.25 -11.32
CA LYS A 223 -17.63 8.15 -11.56
C LYS A 223 -17.03 7.57 -10.26
N ILE A 224 -16.91 8.35 -9.19
CA ILE A 224 -16.24 7.92 -7.96
C ILE A 224 -17.06 6.94 -7.11
N LYS A 225 -18.39 7.07 -7.07
CA LYS A 225 -19.26 6.23 -6.22
C LYS A 225 -19.07 4.72 -6.48
N PRO A 226 -19.14 4.20 -7.73
CA PRO A 226 -18.92 2.77 -7.98
C PRO A 226 -17.49 2.29 -7.66
N ILE A 227 -16.52 3.20 -7.58
CA ILE A 227 -15.12 2.89 -7.25
C ILE A 227 -14.96 2.80 -5.73
N ILE A 228 -15.48 3.80 -4.99
CA ILE A 228 -15.45 3.85 -3.52
C ILE A 228 -16.07 2.59 -2.90
N ARG A 229 -17.12 2.05 -3.55
CA ARG A 229 -17.76 0.78 -3.15
C ARG A 229 -16.82 -0.43 -3.16
N LYS A 230 -15.74 -0.38 -3.94
CA LYS A 230 -14.78 -1.49 -4.09
C LYS A 230 -13.53 -1.25 -3.24
N HIS A 231 -13.09 0.00 -3.15
CA HIS A 231 -11.90 0.38 -2.41
C HIS A 231 -11.83 1.90 -2.18
N PRO A 232 -11.06 2.36 -1.18
CA PRO A 232 -10.82 3.78 -0.98
C PRO A 232 -10.05 4.40 -2.15
N ILE A 233 -10.22 5.71 -2.29
CA ILE A 233 -9.55 6.54 -3.29
C ILE A 233 -8.88 7.73 -2.60
N VAL A 234 -7.90 8.36 -3.24
CA VAL A 234 -7.30 9.59 -2.74
C VAL A 234 -8.04 10.79 -3.30
N GLY A 235 -8.58 11.63 -2.42
CA GLY A 235 -9.24 12.88 -2.78
C GLY A 235 -8.37 14.09 -2.48
N GLU A 236 -8.20 14.97 -3.46
CA GLU A 236 -7.52 16.27 -3.30
C GLU A 236 -8.57 17.39 -3.35
N PHE A 237 -8.57 18.23 -2.32
CA PHE A 237 -9.50 19.36 -2.17
C PHE A 237 -8.75 20.62 -1.75
N SER A 238 -9.40 21.77 -1.92
CA SER A 238 -8.87 23.03 -1.39
C SER A 238 -9.24 23.11 0.10
N ALA A 239 -8.25 22.98 0.97
CA ALA A 239 -8.45 23.20 2.40
C ALA A 239 -8.39 24.69 2.72
N TYR A 240 -9.14 25.07 3.75
CA TYR A 240 -9.18 26.44 4.27
C TYR A 240 -8.67 26.48 5.71
N LYS A 241 -8.39 27.67 6.27
CA LYS A 241 -7.81 27.77 7.63
C LYS A 241 -8.71 27.14 8.70
N ASN A 242 -10.03 27.18 8.51
CA ASN A 242 -10.98 26.56 9.43
C ASN A 242 -11.02 25.03 9.35
N PHE A 243 -10.36 24.40 8.35
CA PHE A 243 -10.36 22.95 8.21
C PHE A 243 -9.76 22.26 9.43
N SER A 244 -8.73 22.86 10.05
CA SER A 244 -8.13 22.34 11.29
C SER A 244 -9.10 22.27 12.46
N ASN A 245 -10.14 23.10 12.46
CA ASN A 245 -11.09 23.22 13.56
C ASN A 245 -12.35 22.37 13.35
N HIS A 246 -12.40 21.55 12.30
CA HIS A 246 -13.54 20.71 12.02
C HIS A 246 -13.58 19.51 12.97
N VAL A 247 -14.71 19.37 13.68
CA VAL A 247 -14.93 18.32 14.69
C VAL A 247 -16.04 17.37 14.26
N ASP A 248 -17.17 17.88 13.79
CA ASP A 248 -18.32 17.07 13.34
C ASP A 248 -19.16 17.79 12.28
N GLY A 249 -20.10 17.06 11.68
CA GLY A 249 -20.96 17.51 10.58
C GLY A 249 -20.26 17.43 9.22
N ILE A 250 -20.86 18.05 8.20
CA ILE A 250 -20.26 18.14 6.87
C ILE A 250 -19.43 19.43 6.78
N TYR A 251 -18.12 19.28 6.59
CA TYR A 251 -17.22 20.38 6.27
C TYR A 251 -17.54 20.95 4.88
N ARG A 252 -17.95 22.23 4.84
CA ARG A 252 -18.38 22.93 3.61
C ARG A 252 -17.41 24.01 3.14
N GLY A 253 -16.26 24.18 3.79
CA GLY A 253 -15.33 25.28 3.50
C GLY A 253 -15.76 26.59 4.18
N TYR A 254 -15.77 27.70 3.44
CA TYR A 254 -16.25 29.01 3.90
C TYR A 254 -17.58 29.39 3.25
N LYS A 255 -18.35 30.25 3.93
CA LYS A 255 -19.68 30.70 3.48
C LYS A 255 -19.65 31.96 2.61
N ASP A 256 -18.59 32.77 2.68
CA ASP A 256 -18.51 34.07 2.00
C ASP A 256 -17.14 34.29 1.31
N GLU A 257 -17.15 35.01 0.18
CA GLU A 257 -15.98 35.38 -0.62
C GLU A 257 -15.06 36.40 0.07
N SER A 258 -15.54 37.07 1.12
CA SER A 258 -14.78 38.00 1.97
C SER A 258 -13.70 37.31 2.82
N GLU A 259 -13.83 35.99 3.08
CA GLU A 259 -12.89 35.17 3.87
C GLU A 259 -11.74 34.61 3.00
N LYS A 260 -11.08 35.48 2.20
CA LYS A 260 -10.07 35.05 1.21
C LYS A 260 -8.86 34.32 1.84
N LYS A 261 -8.84 33.01 1.57
CA LYS A 261 -7.77 32.21 0.94
C LYS A 261 -6.38 32.24 1.58
N THR A 262 -6.11 31.22 2.39
CA THR A 262 -4.91 30.41 2.19
C THR A 262 -5.36 29.10 1.56
N LYS A 263 -5.58 29.10 0.23
CA LYS A 263 -5.91 27.85 -0.47
C LYS A 263 -4.65 27.00 -0.51
N CYS A 264 -4.47 26.11 0.46
CA CYS A 264 -3.53 25.02 0.31
C CYS A 264 -4.29 23.78 -0.17
N GLY A 265 -3.73 23.07 -1.15
CA GLY A 265 -4.25 21.75 -1.52
C GLY A 265 -4.04 20.81 -0.33
N HIS A 266 -5.07 20.02 0.00
CA HIS A 266 -4.98 18.95 0.99
C HIS A 266 -5.51 17.65 0.41
N SER A 267 -4.85 16.55 0.78
CA SER A 267 -5.16 15.21 0.29
C SER A 267 -5.58 14.34 1.45
N VAL A 268 -6.69 13.64 1.28
CA VAL A 268 -7.28 12.74 2.27
C VAL A 268 -7.64 11.42 1.60
N LEU A 269 -7.79 10.37 2.41
CA LEU A 269 -8.33 9.12 1.92
C LEU A 269 -9.86 9.18 1.97
N VAL A 270 -10.51 8.91 0.84
CA VAL A 270 -11.96 8.85 0.71
C VAL A 270 -12.37 7.39 0.67
N PHE A 271 -13.23 6.97 1.60
CA PHE A 271 -13.66 5.57 1.74
C PHE A 271 -15.18 5.41 1.73
N GLY A 272 -15.93 6.51 1.77
CA GLY A 272 -17.38 6.50 1.79
C GLY A 272 -17.97 7.74 1.15
N TYR A 273 -19.27 7.73 0.96
CA TYR A 273 -20.04 8.88 0.51
C TYR A 273 -21.46 8.81 1.05
N GLY A 274 -22.12 9.95 1.09
CA GLY A 274 -23.51 10.04 1.51
C GLY A 274 -24.17 11.33 1.07
N GLY A 275 -25.39 11.53 1.55
CA GLY A 275 -26.15 12.74 1.33
C GLY A 275 -26.94 13.12 2.57
N GLU A 276 -27.11 14.41 2.79
CA GLU A 276 -27.95 14.99 3.84
C GLU A 276 -28.76 16.14 3.22
N GLY A 277 -30.06 15.91 3.00
CA GLY A 277 -30.91 16.82 2.24
C GLY A 277 -30.40 17.02 0.81
N LYS A 278 -30.07 18.27 0.45
CA LYS A 278 -29.53 18.62 -0.87
C LYS A 278 -28.00 18.50 -0.95
N ASP A 279 -27.31 18.26 0.18
CA ASP A 279 -25.86 18.23 0.24
C ASP A 279 -25.31 16.82 0.08
N SER A 280 -24.34 16.64 -0.80
CA SER A 280 -23.53 15.42 -0.93
C SER A 280 -22.19 15.57 -0.21
N TYR A 281 -21.78 14.50 0.48
CA TYR A 281 -20.51 14.45 1.20
C TYR A 281 -19.74 13.17 0.91
N LEU A 282 -18.44 13.21 1.21
CA LEU A 282 -17.53 12.09 1.22
C LEU A 282 -17.07 11.83 2.66
N ASP A 283 -17.08 10.56 3.06
CA ASP A 283 -16.45 10.13 4.32
C ASP A 283 -14.96 10.00 4.07
N VAL A 284 -14.18 10.67 4.91
CA VAL A 284 -12.74 10.78 4.73
C VAL A 284 -11.98 10.42 5.98
N GLN A 285 -10.82 9.80 5.80
CA GLN A 285 -9.80 9.71 6.81
C GLN A 285 -8.75 10.79 6.50
N ASN A 286 -8.53 11.65 7.49
CA ASN A 286 -7.51 12.68 7.43
C ASN A 286 -6.12 12.06 7.66
N THR A 287 -5.09 12.79 7.27
CA THR A 287 -3.69 12.39 7.40
C THR A 287 -3.03 12.95 8.67
N TRP A 288 -3.83 13.38 9.64
CA TRP A 288 -3.37 13.94 10.93
C TRP A 288 -3.58 12.92 12.04
N LYS A 289 -3.14 13.24 13.25
CA LYS A 289 -3.39 12.33 14.37
C LYS A 289 -4.90 12.24 14.65
N PRO A 290 -5.42 11.06 15.00
CA PRO A 290 -6.84 10.85 15.26
C PRO A 290 -7.41 11.82 16.30
N GLU A 291 -6.61 12.17 17.31
CA GLU A 291 -7.02 13.02 18.43
C GLU A 291 -7.10 14.50 18.05
N GLU A 292 -6.58 14.89 16.88
CA GLU A 292 -6.41 16.29 16.47
C GLU A 292 -7.52 16.77 15.52
N TRP A 293 -8.34 15.87 14.96
CA TRP A 293 -9.33 16.28 13.94
C TRP A 293 -10.50 15.31 13.77
N GLY A 294 -11.68 15.90 13.53
CA GLY A 294 -12.90 15.13 13.30
C GLY A 294 -13.21 14.22 14.49
N LYS A 295 -13.81 13.08 14.18
CA LYS A 295 -14.01 11.97 15.12
C LYS A 295 -12.95 10.91 14.85
N ASP A 296 -11.91 10.86 15.68
CA ASP A 296 -10.78 9.93 15.55
C ASP A 296 -10.07 10.01 14.17
N GLY A 297 -9.89 11.22 13.65
CA GLY A 297 -9.26 11.45 12.34
C GLY A 297 -10.21 11.23 11.15
N ILE A 298 -11.48 10.92 11.42
CA ILE A 298 -12.52 10.72 10.40
C ILE A 298 -13.49 11.90 10.39
N GLY A 299 -13.95 12.29 9.21
CA GLY A 299 -14.92 13.38 9.07
C GLY A 299 -15.63 13.33 7.73
N LYS A 300 -16.56 14.28 7.53
CA LYS A 300 -17.32 14.40 6.28
C LYS A 300 -16.93 15.68 5.57
N ILE A 301 -16.57 15.58 4.31
CA ILE A 301 -16.22 16.75 3.49
C ILE A 301 -17.22 16.84 2.34
N SER A 302 -17.74 18.05 2.10
CA SER A 302 -18.60 18.31 0.94
C SER A 302 -17.86 17.91 -0.34
N ASP A 303 -18.52 17.10 -1.16
CA ASP A 303 -17.94 16.58 -2.40
C ASP A 303 -17.64 17.70 -3.43
N ASN A 304 -18.22 18.89 -3.24
CA ASN A 304 -17.97 20.10 -4.03
C ASN A 304 -16.54 20.65 -3.88
N LEU A 305 -15.88 20.38 -2.74
CA LEU A 305 -14.55 20.92 -2.45
C LEU A 305 -13.43 20.16 -3.20
N PHE A 306 -13.70 18.91 -3.57
CA PHE A 306 -12.72 18.04 -4.22
C PHE A 306 -12.57 18.39 -5.69
N HIS A 307 -11.36 18.69 -6.13
CA HIS A 307 -11.05 19.02 -7.52
C HIS A 307 -10.33 17.89 -8.25
N ARG A 308 -9.83 16.87 -7.52
CA ARG A 308 -9.20 15.67 -8.10
C ARG A 308 -9.43 14.43 -7.25
N PHE A 309 -9.60 13.30 -7.91
CA PHE A 309 -9.50 11.98 -7.31
C PHE A 309 -8.45 11.15 -8.02
N SER A 310 -7.71 10.33 -7.28
CA SER A 310 -6.72 9.41 -7.83
C SER A 310 -6.83 8.06 -7.13
N PHE A 311 -6.69 6.96 -7.86
CA PHE A 311 -6.78 5.61 -7.28
C PHE A 311 -5.99 4.58 -8.08
N LEU A 312 -5.67 3.47 -7.42
CA LEU A 312 -4.86 2.39 -7.95
C LEU A 312 -5.71 1.38 -8.73
N ASP A 313 -5.11 0.75 -9.73
CA ASP A 313 -5.64 -0.51 -10.25
C ASP A 313 -5.13 -1.68 -9.36
N ALA A 314 -6.04 -2.25 -8.58
CA ALA A 314 -5.78 -3.35 -7.63
C ALA A 314 -5.02 -4.53 -8.23
N LYS A 315 -5.29 -4.86 -9.50
CA LYS A 315 -4.70 -6.01 -10.19
C LYS A 315 -3.24 -5.77 -10.57
N SER A 316 -2.78 -4.53 -10.50
CA SER A 316 -1.48 -4.10 -10.99
C SER A 316 -0.40 -3.96 -9.90
N ILE A 317 -0.67 -4.32 -8.64
CA ILE A 317 0.30 -4.17 -7.55
C ILE A 317 1.20 -5.41 -7.44
N SER A 318 2.52 -5.22 -7.41
CA SER A 318 3.54 -6.27 -7.32
C SER A 318 4.54 -6.04 -6.17
N LEU A 319 5.07 -7.13 -5.62
CA LEU A 319 6.15 -7.12 -4.63
C LEU A 319 7.44 -7.62 -5.29
N GLU A 320 8.36 -6.69 -5.58
CA GLU A 320 9.67 -6.99 -6.15
C GLU A 320 10.66 -7.28 -5.03
N GLN A 321 11.23 -8.48 -5.00
CA GLN A 321 12.26 -8.82 -4.02
C GLN A 321 13.58 -8.14 -4.35
N PRO A 322 14.39 -7.78 -3.34
CA PRO A 322 15.67 -7.15 -3.56
C PRO A 322 16.66 -8.18 -4.10
N GLY A 323 16.85 -8.13 -5.41
CA GLY A 323 17.88 -8.82 -6.14
C GLY A 323 18.27 -7.95 -7.30
N ALA A 324 19.57 -7.87 -7.57
CA ALA A 324 20.02 -7.69 -8.93
C ALA A 324 19.19 -8.72 -9.75
N SER A 325 18.44 -8.26 -10.76
CA SER A 325 17.47 -9.08 -11.50
C SER A 325 18.01 -10.46 -11.83
N ASP A 326 17.19 -11.44 -12.20
CA ASP A 326 17.68 -12.78 -12.60
C ASP A 326 18.74 -12.72 -13.73
N LYS A 327 18.85 -11.56 -14.40
CA LYS A 327 19.85 -11.25 -15.44
C LYS A 327 21.05 -10.40 -14.98
N ALA A 328 21.08 -9.95 -13.73
CA ALA A 328 22.12 -9.04 -13.28
C ALA A 328 23.46 -9.76 -13.10
N GLY A 329 24.52 -9.11 -13.58
CA GLY A 329 25.85 -9.71 -13.68
C GLY A 329 26.07 -10.50 -14.97
N ILE A 330 25.01 -10.78 -15.76
CA ILE A 330 25.14 -11.42 -17.07
C ILE A 330 25.68 -10.40 -18.07
N VAL A 331 26.80 -10.74 -18.71
CA VAL A 331 27.42 -9.96 -19.78
C VAL A 331 27.22 -10.75 -21.06
N GLU A 332 26.44 -10.23 -22.01
CA GLU A 332 26.01 -10.98 -23.21
C GLU A 332 27.18 -11.59 -24.00
N ALA A 333 28.27 -10.83 -24.18
CA ALA A 333 29.48 -11.30 -24.86
C ALA A 333 30.12 -12.51 -24.14
N LEU A 334 30.14 -12.48 -22.80
CA LEU A 334 30.67 -13.59 -22.01
C LEU A 334 29.70 -14.77 -21.93
N ASP A 335 28.38 -14.52 -21.89
CA ASP A 335 27.36 -15.57 -21.88
C ASP A 335 27.42 -16.45 -23.13
N LYS A 336 27.62 -15.85 -24.31
CA LYS A 336 27.86 -16.57 -25.57
C LYS A 336 29.09 -17.48 -25.47
N LEU A 337 30.20 -16.97 -24.93
CA LEU A 337 31.42 -17.76 -24.71
C LEU A 337 31.24 -18.85 -23.64
N VAL A 338 30.41 -18.62 -22.62
CA VAL A 338 30.11 -19.66 -21.62
C VAL A 338 29.30 -20.79 -22.24
N LYS A 339 28.34 -20.50 -23.13
CA LYS A 339 27.59 -21.53 -23.87
C LYS A 339 28.52 -22.41 -24.70
N GLU A 340 29.48 -21.82 -25.41
CA GLU A 340 30.54 -22.57 -26.09
C GLU A 340 31.41 -23.38 -25.10
N PHE A 341 31.75 -22.79 -23.95
CA PHE A 341 32.59 -23.41 -22.93
C PHE A 341 31.94 -24.64 -22.28
N VAL A 342 30.64 -24.61 -21.98
CA VAL A 342 29.96 -25.72 -21.30
C VAL A 342 29.78 -26.93 -22.21
N THR A 343 29.60 -26.70 -23.52
CA THR A 343 29.48 -27.77 -24.54
C THR A 343 30.82 -28.29 -25.04
N ALA A 344 31.92 -27.57 -24.82
CA ALA A 344 33.26 -27.93 -25.30
C ALA A 344 33.88 -29.14 -24.59
N SER A 345 34.73 -29.87 -25.32
CA SER A 345 35.62 -30.90 -24.77
C SER A 345 36.68 -30.31 -23.82
N SER A 346 37.42 -31.17 -23.10
CA SER A 346 38.44 -30.73 -22.13
C SER A 346 39.53 -29.85 -22.77
N GLU A 347 39.97 -30.23 -23.97
CA GLU A 347 41.00 -29.53 -24.75
C GLU A 347 40.49 -28.20 -25.28
N GLU A 348 39.26 -28.18 -25.82
CA GLU A 348 38.62 -26.98 -26.36
C GLU A 348 38.27 -25.95 -25.28
N LYS A 349 37.94 -26.40 -24.05
CA LYS A 349 37.68 -25.52 -22.89
C LYS A 349 38.84 -24.59 -22.59
N LYS A 350 40.10 -25.02 -22.81
CA LYS A 350 41.28 -24.15 -22.65
C LYS A 350 41.28 -23.01 -23.68
N THR A 351 40.95 -23.32 -24.93
CA THR A 351 40.85 -22.33 -26.03
C THR A 351 39.74 -21.32 -25.77
N VAL A 352 38.53 -21.79 -25.40
CA VAL A 352 37.40 -20.90 -25.06
C VAL A 352 37.72 -20.04 -23.83
N TYR A 353 38.37 -20.60 -22.81
CA TYR A 353 38.79 -19.84 -21.63
C TYR A 353 39.76 -18.69 -21.94
N ASN A 354 40.67 -18.87 -22.91
CA ASN A 354 41.57 -17.78 -23.34
C ASN A 354 40.80 -16.68 -24.07
N ARG A 355 39.85 -17.02 -24.95
CA ARG A 355 38.93 -16.05 -25.58
C ARG A 355 38.13 -15.27 -24.53
N MET A 356 37.66 -15.95 -23.48
CA MET A 356 36.99 -15.28 -22.36
C MET A 356 37.89 -14.27 -21.65
N LYS A 357 39.19 -14.54 -21.49
CA LYS A 357 40.13 -13.56 -20.89
C LYS A 357 40.26 -12.32 -21.75
N GLU A 358 40.50 -12.50 -23.05
CA GLU A 358 40.62 -11.40 -24.00
C GLU A 358 39.36 -10.53 -24.00
N GLU A 359 38.19 -11.15 -23.94
CA GLU A 359 36.92 -10.42 -23.89
C GLU A 359 36.75 -9.66 -22.58
N VAL A 360 37.19 -10.22 -21.44
CA VAL A 360 37.16 -9.53 -20.13
C VAL A 360 38.06 -8.29 -20.11
N GLU A 361 39.22 -8.31 -20.77
CA GLU A 361 40.13 -7.15 -20.85
C GLU A 361 39.50 -5.98 -21.63
N LYS A 362 38.58 -6.24 -22.56
CA LYS A 362 37.85 -5.20 -23.30
C LYS A 362 36.74 -4.55 -22.47
N LEU A 363 36.31 -5.15 -21.36
CA LEU A 363 35.20 -4.65 -20.55
C LEU A 363 35.62 -3.48 -19.66
N LYS A 364 34.73 -2.48 -19.53
CA LYS A 364 34.91 -1.32 -18.64
C LYS A 364 33.82 -1.25 -17.57
N GLY A 365 34.08 -0.51 -16.50
CA GLY A 365 33.12 -0.28 -15.42
C GLY A 365 32.69 -1.55 -14.68
N SER A 366 31.38 -1.67 -14.40
CA SER A 366 30.80 -2.81 -13.66
C SER A 366 30.97 -4.15 -14.40
N ALA A 367 30.97 -4.15 -15.74
CA ALA A 367 31.15 -5.35 -16.55
C ALA A 367 32.55 -5.99 -16.36
N SER A 368 33.60 -5.18 -16.22
CA SER A 368 34.96 -5.67 -15.92
C SER A 368 35.01 -6.43 -14.58
N ARG A 369 34.28 -5.93 -13.57
CA ARG A 369 34.17 -6.59 -12.26
C ARG A 369 33.46 -7.94 -12.37
N TYR A 370 32.45 -8.05 -13.22
CA TYR A 370 31.73 -9.31 -13.48
C TYR A 370 32.60 -10.31 -14.25
N GLY A 371 33.39 -9.83 -15.22
CA GLY A 371 34.33 -10.65 -15.98
C GLY A 371 35.28 -11.47 -15.09
N LYS A 372 35.77 -10.89 -14.00
CA LYS A 372 36.60 -11.61 -13.00
C LYS A 372 35.86 -12.78 -12.33
N ILE A 373 34.54 -12.69 -12.19
CA ILE A 373 33.70 -13.77 -11.64
C ILE A 373 33.54 -14.89 -12.67
N TYR A 374 33.30 -14.54 -13.94
CA TYR A 374 33.26 -15.50 -15.06
C TYR A 374 34.55 -16.31 -15.18
N LEU A 375 35.72 -15.66 -15.21
CA LEU A 375 37.01 -16.36 -15.31
C LEU A 375 37.24 -17.30 -14.12
N LYS A 376 36.86 -16.86 -12.92
CA LYS A 376 36.97 -17.69 -11.72
C LYS A 376 36.03 -18.89 -11.75
N ALA A 377 34.83 -18.74 -12.30
CA ALA A 377 33.87 -19.84 -12.47
C ALA A 377 34.39 -20.84 -13.51
N ALA A 378 34.74 -20.39 -14.71
CA ALA A 378 35.29 -21.22 -15.78
C ALA A 378 36.51 -22.03 -15.33
N ARG A 379 37.49 -21.37 -14.70
CA ARG A 379 38.67 -22.05 -14.15
C ARG A 379 38.31 -23.11 -13.11
N ARG A 380 37.29 -22.87 -12.29
CA ARG A 380 36.85 -23.85 -11.29
C ARG A 380 36.09 -25.01 -11.92
N CYS A 381 35.30 -24.79 -12.97
CA CYS A 381 34.68 -25.87 -13.74
C CYS A 381 35.73 -26.75 -14.42
N MET A 382 36.82 -26.19 -14.96
CA MET A 382 37.93 -26.98 -15.51
C MET A 382 38.64 -27.85 -14.47
N ILE A 383 38.81 -27.35 -13.24
CA ILE A 383 39.53 -28.06 -12.17
C ILE A 383 38.63 -29.07 -11.44
N LYS A 384 37.37 -28.74 -11.21
CA LYS A 384 36.45 -29.48 -10.32
C LYS A 384 35.37 -30.26 -11.05
N GLY A 385 35.29 -30.18 -12.38
CA GLY A 385 34.28 -30.86 -13.18
C GLY A 385 32.96 -30.10 -13.32
N ALA A 386 32.04 -30.70 -14.07
CA ALA A 386 30.76 -30.09 -14.50
C ALA A 386 29.85 -29.72 -13.32
N ASP A 387 29.85 -30.52 -12.25
CA ASP A 387 28.96 -30.33 -11.10
C ASP A 387 29.34 -29.14 -10.20
N TYR A 388 30.50 -28.51 -10.46
CA TYR A 388 30.95 -27.37 -9.66
C TYR A 388 29.93 -26.24 -9.62
N ALA A 389 29.35 -25.90 -10.78
CA ALA A 389 28.42 -24.78 -10.89
C ALA A 389 27.16 -25.05 -10.06
N THR A 390 26.52 -26.20 -10.28
CA THR A 390 25.32 -26.66 -9.57
C THR A 390 25.51 -26.70 -8.06
N ASN A 391 26.57 -27.37 -7.59
CA ASN A 391 26.89 -27.46 -6.16
C ASN A 391 27.14 -26.07 -5.53
N LYS A 392 27.77 -25.17 -6.30
CA LYS A 392 28.05 -23.82 -5.81
C LYS A 392 26.79 -22.96 -5.75
N ILE A 393 25.87 -23.10 -6.69
CA ILE A 393 24.57 -22.41 -6.70
C ILE A 393 23.78 -22.79 -5.46
N GLN A 394 23.60 -24.09 -5.18
CA GLN A 394 22.88 -24.56 -3.99
C GLN A 394 23.45 -23.99 -2.68
N LEU A 395 24.78 -23.97 -2.55
CA LEU A 395 25.44 -23.37 -1.38
C LEU A 395 25.19 -21.86 -1.28
N LEU A 396 25.17 -21.14 -2.39
CA LEU A 396 24.90 -19.70 -2.42
C LEU A 396 23.44 -19.41 -2.06
N GLU A 397 22.50 -20.22 -2.52
CA GLU A 397 21.08 -20.10 -2.19
C GLU A 397 20.82 -20.33 -0.71
N HIS A 398 21.42 -21.40 -0.14
CA HIS A 398 21.33 -21.63 1.30
C HIS A 398 21.91 -20.46 2.11
N LYS A 399 23.00 -19.83 1.64
CA LYS A 399 23.55 -18.63 2.28
C LYS A 399 22.62 -17.44 2.15
N LEU A 400 22.05 -17.21 0.97
CA LEU A 400 21.13 -16.09 0.73
C LEU A 400 19.85 -16.20 1.56
N LYS A 401 19.44 -17.41 1.97
CA LYS A 401 18.33 -17.63 2.90
C LYS A 401 18.65 -17.24 4.36
N LYS A 402 19.92 -17.03 4.73
CA LYS A 402 20.30 -16.63 6.10
C LYS A 402 20.11 -15.13 6.32
N SER A 403 19.42 -14.76 7.39
CA SER A 403 19.12 -13.36 7.77
C SER A 403 20.33 -12.55 8.26
N THR A 404 21.51 -13.15 8.37
CA THR A 404 22.73 -12.56 8.96
C THR A 404 23.71 -11.94 7.95
N ILE A 405 23.37 -11.91 6.65
CA ILE A 405 24.29 -11.43 5.60
C ILE A 405 24.07 -9.95 5.31
N SER A 406 25.16 -9.16 5.27
CA SER A 406 25.10 -7.75 4.88
C SER A 406 24.62 -7.58 3.44
N ALA A 407 23.92 -6.47 3.15
CA ALA A 407 23.35 -6.22 1.82
C ALA A 407 24.38 -6.30 0.68
N ALA A 408 25.54 -5.65 0.84
CA ALA A 408 26.63 -5.70 -0.15
C ALA A 408 27.16 -7.14 -0.37
N LYS A 409 27.19 -7.95 0.70
CA LYS A 409 27.60 -9.34 0.60
C LYS A 409 26.55 -10.16 -0.13
N ALA A 410 25.27 -9.98 0.19
CA ALA A 410 24.19 -10.63 -0.53
C ALA A 410 24.22 -10.27 -2.03
N ASP A 411 24.54 -9.02 -2.40
CA ASP A 411 24.58 -8.56 -3.80
C ASP A 411 25.67 -9.30 -4.57
N TYR A 412 26.86 -9.36 -3.97
CA TYR A 412 27.95 -10.16 -4.51
C TYR A 412 27.60 -11.65 -4.64
N LEU A 413 26.90 -12.23 -3.66
CA LEU A 413 26.47 -13.64 -3.72
C LEU A 413 25.40 -13.87 -4.80
N THR A 414 24.50 -12.91 -5.00
CA THR A 414 23.44 -12.97 -6.04
C THR A 414 24.06 -12.86 -7.43
N LEU A 415 24.92 -11.86 -7.67
CA LEU A 415 25.68 -11.73 -8.92
C LEU A 415 26.46 -12.99 -9.26
N LYS A 416 27.12 -13.57 -8.24
CA LYS A 416 27.86 -14.81 -8.39
C LYS A 416 26.94 -16.00 -8.71
N LYS A 417 25.75 -16.08 -8.11
CA LYS A 417 24.76 -17.12 -8.38
C LYS A 417 24.28 -17.04 -9.84
N ASN A 418 23.91 -15.85 -10.30
CA ASN A 418 23.41 -15.63 -11.65
C ASN A 418 24.47 -15.98 -12.70
N ILE A 419 25.71 -15.53 -12.52
CA ILE A 419 26.83 -15.89 -13.41
C ILE A 419 27.09 -17.41 -13.38
N LEU A 420 27.07 -18.06 -12.21
CA LEU A 420 27.27 -19.51 -12.14
C LEU A 420 26.14 -20.29 -12.83
N SER A 421 24.92 -19.73 -12.86
CA SER A 421 23.76 -20.38 -13.50
C SER A 421 23.94 -20.48 -15.01
N THR A 422 24.76 -19.62 -15.63
CA THR A 422 25.08 -19.72 -17.06
C THR A 422 26.03 -20.88 -17.37
N PHE A 423 26.71 -21.45 -16.36
CA PHE A 423 27.62 -22.60 -16.51
C PHE A 423 26.93 -23.95 -16.28
N VAL A 424 25.64 -23.94 -15.96
CA VAL A 424 24.83 -25.16 -15.86
C VAL A 424 24.24 -25.44 -17.24
N PRO A 425 24.44 -26.65 -17.81
CA PRO A 425 23.88 -27.04 -19.11
C PRO A 425 22.36 -26.95 -19.18
#